data_AF-A0A7K9C0G1-F1
#
_entry.id   AF-A0A7K9C0G1-F1
#
_cell.length_a   1.000
_cell.length_b   1.000
_cell.length_c   1.000
_cell.angle_alpha   90.00
_cell.angle_beta   90.00
_cell.angle_gamma   90.00
#
_symmetry.space_group_name_H-M   'P 1'
#
loop_
_entity.id
_entity.type
_entity.pdbx_description
1 polymer ?
#
loop_
_entity_poly.entity_id
_entity_poly.type
_entity_poly.pdbx_seq_one_letter_code
_entity_poly.pdbx_strand_id
1 'polypeptide(L)'
;VYGAVMNINRGNPGEYEVVVDSWPEFGAVLARRRGEVAAGHRGGAWVGDSDRGAWGGVSSAGSWSQVVLGSGVTVSSLSPLHVELLNKTWPYGGNARSRTYLADLLERFPHLCLQDASGQPLCWALTDQFGAGTHGYTVPSQRRRGLMQAALTFAARRAQNRGFPTYG
;
A
#
# COMPACT_ATOMS: atom_id res chain seq x y z
N VAL A 1 -1.55 -13.50 -3.04
CA VAL A 1 -2.59 -14.37 -2.40
C VAL A 1 -2.30 -14.63 -0.93
N TYR A 2 -1.11 -15.14 -0.55
CA TYR A 2 -0.75 -15.35 0.87
C TYR A 2 -0.86 -14.06 1.72
N GLY A 3 -0.60 -12.89 1.12
CA GLY A 3 -0.82 -11.59 1.75
C GLY A 3 -2.27 -11.32 2.16
N ALA A 4 -3.27 -11.80 1.39
CA ALA A 4 -4.68 -11.65 1.76
C ALA A 4 -5.03 -12.45 3.02
N VAL A 5 -4.58 -13.71 3.09
CA VAL A 5 -4.75 -14.57 4.28
C VAL A 5 -4.06 -13.95 5.50
N MET A 6 -2.84 -13.43 5.33
CA MET A 6 -2.12 -12.73 6.38
C MET A 6 -2.80 -11.44 6.85
N ASN A 7 -3.39 -10.67 5.93
CA ASN A 7 -4.17 -9.48 6.28
C ASN A 7 -5.43 -9.85 7.06
N ILE A 8 -6.11 -10.94 6.69
CA ILE A 8 -7.27 -11.46 7.41
C ILE A 8 -6.89 -11.89 8.83
N ASN A 9 -5.81 -12.66 8.99
CA ASN A 9 -5.32 -13.09 10.30
C ASN A 9 -4.88 -11.93 11.20
N ARG A 10 -4.63 -10.74 10.62
CA ARG A 10 -4.22 -9.52 11.33
C ARG A 10 -5.34 -8.48 11.38
N GLY A 11 -6.58 -8.93 11.58
CA GLY A 11 -7.73 -8.06 11.82
C GLY A 11 -8.47 -7.61 10.55
N ASN A 12 -8.08 -8.12 9.37
CA ASN A 12 -8.78 -7.92 8.11
C ASN A 12 -9.05 -6.44 7.77
N PRO A 13 -8.00 -5.61 7.59
CA PRO A 13 -8.14 -4.15 7.41
C PRO A 13 -8.99 -3.76 6.19
N GLY A 14 -9.07 -4.65 5.21
CA GLY A 14 -9.84 -4.44 3.99
C GLY A 14 -11.25 -5.04 3.99
N GLU A 15 -11.67 -5.65 5.10
CA GLU A 15 -12.98 -6.29 5.23
C GLU A 15 -13.24 -7.31 4.12
N TYR A 16 -12.22 -8.09 3.76
CA TYR A 16 -12.32 -9.11 2.72
C TYR A 16 -12.85 -10.42 3.30
N GLU A 17 -13.61 -11.14 2.50
CA GLU A 17 -13.88 -12.55 2.71
C GLU A 17 -13.11 -13.37 1.67
N VAL A 18 -12.57 -14.50 2.11
CA VAL A 18 -11.76 -15.39 1.28
C VAL A 18 -12.36 -16.78 1.28
N VAL A 19 -12.52 -17.33 0.08
CA VAL A 19 -12.87 -18.74 -0.14
C VAL A 19 -11.68 -19.41 -0.81
N VAL A 20 -11.32 -20.58 -0.30
CA VAL A 20 -10.29 -21.46 -0.85
C VAL A 20 -10.91 -22.77 -1.30
N ASP A 21 -10.32 -23.43 -2.28
CA ASP A 21 -10.78 -24.73 -2.77
C ASP A 21 -10.50 -25.86 -1.77
N SER A 22 -9.40 -25.80 -1.03
CA SER A 22 -9.04 -26.76 0.03
C SER A 22 -8.17 -26.14 1.12
N TRP A 23 -8.05 -26.79 2.28
CA TRP A 23 -7.17 -26.34 3.37
C TRP A 23 -6.45 -27.55 4.00
N PRO A 24 -5.15 -27.46 4.36
CA PRO A 24 -4.27 -26.28 4.28
C PRO A 24 -3.65 -26.04 2.89
N GLU A 25 -3.72 -27.01 1.99
CA GLU A 25 -3.18 -26.93 0.64
C GLU A 25 -4.29 -26.44 -0.31
N PHE A 26 -4.21 -25.20 -0.79
CA PHE A 26 -5.17 -24.63 -1.76
C PHE A 26 -4.49 -24.36 -3.10
N GLY A 27 -5.21 -24.60 -4.20
CA GLY A 27 -4.81 -24.23 -5.56
C GLY A 27 -5.43 -22.92 -6.04
N ALA A 28 -6.58 -22.53 -5.47
CA ALA A 28 -7.32 -21.33 -5.85
C ALA A 28 -7.80 -20.54 -4.63
N VAL A 29 -7.77 -19.21 -4.74
CA VAL A 29 -8.24 -18.29 -3.70
C VAL A 29 -9.07 -17.19 -4.33
N LEU A 30 -10.32 -17.09 -3.91
CA LEU A 30 -11.20 -15.97 -4.25
C LEU A 30 -11.26 -15.03 -3.05
N ALA A 31 -10.91 -13.76 -3.24
CA ALA A 31 -11.09 -12.72 -2.24
C ALA A 31 -12.04 -11.65 -2.78
N ARG A 32 -13.05 -11.26 -1.99
CA ARG A 32 -13.92 -10.12 -2.32
C ARG A 32 -14.20 -9.28 -1.09
N ARG A 33 -14.62 -8.03 -1.29
CA ARG A 33 -15.01 -7.15 -0.18
C ARG A 33 -16.33 -7.64 0.41
N ARG A 34 -16.40 -7.78 1.73
CA ARG A 34 -17.61 -8.16 2.44
C ARG A 34 -18.68 -7.09 2.22
N GLY A 35 -19.87 -7.51 1.77
CA GLY A 35 -20.99 -6.60 1.50
C GLY A 35 -21.09 -6.08 0.07
N GLU A 36 -20.17 -6.42 -0.84
CA GLU A 36 -20.40 -6.31 -2.29
C GLU A 36 -21.33 -7.44 -2.75
N VAL A 37 -22.60 -7.34 -2.38
CA VAL A 37 -23.71 -8.03 -3.04
C VAL A 37 -24.59 -6.93 -3.62
N ALA A 38 -25.04 -7.09 -4.87
CA ALA A 38 -25.76 -6.04 -5.59
C ALA A 38 -26.97 -5.51 -4.78
N ALA A 39 -26.99 -4.17 -4.64
CA ALA A 39 -28.07 -3.27 -4.22
C ALA A 39 -28.52 -3.25 -2.74
N GLY A 40 -28.51 -2.04 -2.15
CA GLY A 40 -29.35 -1.70 -1.00
C GLY A 40 -28.66 -0.80 0.03
N HIS A 41 -29.07 0.47 0.08
CA HIS A 41 -28.79 1.39 1.18
C HIS A 41 -29.13 0.74 2.53
N ARG A 42 -28.16 0.73 3.47
CA ARG A 42 -28.39 1.17 4.86
C ARG A 42 -27.07 1.30 5.62
N GLY A 43 -26.93 2.46 6.26
CA GLY A 43 -25.78 2.81 7.09
C GLY A 43 -25.70 2.00 8.39
N GLY A 44 -24.49 2.00 8.95
CA GLY A 44 -24.17 1.49 10.27
C GLY A 44 -22.98 2.27 10.81
N ALA A 45 -23.13 2.83 12.01
CA ALA A 45 -22.26 3.81 12.63
C ALA A 45 -20.86 3.29 12.97
N TRP A 46 -19.91 4.23 12.90
CA TRP A 46 -18.51 4.08 13.23
C TRP A 46 -18.29 4.10 14.75
N VAL A 47 -17.44 3.18 15.23
CA VAL A 47 -16.60 3.42 16.41
C VAL A 47 -15.17 3.40 15.89
N GLY A 48 -14.61 4.60 15.72
CA GLY A 48 -13.25 4.80 15.24
C GLY A 48 -12.24 4.43 16.31
N ASP A 49 -11.31 3.56 15.96
CA ASP A 49 -10.03 3.45 16.63
C ASP A 49 -8.97 3.95 15.64
N SER A 50 -8.40 5.12 15.94
CA SER A 50 -7.71 6.02 15.02
C SER A 50 -6.23 5.66 14.75
N ASP A 51 -5.77 4.49 15.19
CA ASP A 51 -4.35 4.10 15.07
C ASP A 51 -4.01 3.24 13.85
N ARG A 52 -4.96 2.98 12.93
CA ARG A 52 -4.76 2.03 11.81
C ARG A 52 -4.01 2.59 10.58
N GLY A 53 -3.94 3.91 10.42
CA GLY A 53 -3.27 4.56 9.27
C GLY A 53 -1.80 4.93 9.52
N ALA A 54 -1.35 4.96 10.78
CA ALA A 54 0.01 5.31 11.11
C ALA A 54 0.87 4.04 11.10
N TRP A 55 1.55 3.79 9.99
CA TRP A 55 2.75 2.98 10.05
C TRP A 55 3.78 3.75 10.88
N GLY A 56 3.70 3.63 12.21
CA GLY A 56 4.48 4.38 13.20
C GLY A 56 5.93 4.59 12.77
N GLY A 57 6.41 5.81 13.03
CA GLY A 57 7.79 6.20 12.79
C GLY A 57 8.73 5.25 13.52
N VAL A 58 9.32 4.33 12.78
CA VAL A 58 10.48 3.59 13.27
C VAL A 58 11.69 4.49 12.99
N SER A 59 11.90 5.42 13.92
CA SER A 59 13.23 5.94 14.20
C SER A 59 14.00 4.85 14.95
N SER A 60 14.52 3.87 14.22
CA SER A 60 15.58 3.03 14.75
C SER A 60 16.71 2.99 13.75
N ALA A 61 17.86 3.52 14.19
CA ALA A 61 19.15 3.47 13.55
C ALA A 61 19.65 2.02 13.39
N GLY A 62 18.97 1.22 12.56
CA GLY A 62 19.45 -0.05 12.04
C GLY A 62 20.11 0.20 10.69
N SER A 63 21.39 -0.17 10.57
CA SER A 63 22.29 0.05 9.43
C SER A 63 21.62 0.10 8.05
N TRP A 64 21.42 1.31 7.52
CA TRP A 64 20.83 1.62 6.21
C TRP A 64 21.83 1.46 5.04
N SER A 65 22.89 0.67 5.19
CA SER A 65 24.17 0.86 4.48
C SER A 65 24.25 0.42 3.00
N GLN A 66 23.15 0.24 2.26
CA GLN A 66 23.27 -0.17 0.83
C GLN A 66 22.35 0.53 -0.17
N VAL A 67 21.44 1.41 0.26
CA VAL A 67 20.67 2.23 -0.70
C VAL A 67 21.08 3.67 -0.49
N VAL A 68 22.09 4.12 -1.25
CA VAL A 68 22.49 5.52 -1.28
C VAL A 68 21.42 6.27 -2.07
N LEU A 69 20.45 6.83 -1.35
CA LEU A 69 19.60 7.87 -1.89
C LEU A 69 20.48 9.10 -2.16
N GLY A 70 20.35 9.72 -3.33
CA GLY A 70 21.06 10.97 -3.63
C GLY A 70 20.74 12.03 -2.57
N SER A 71 21.69 12.95 -2.32
CA SER A 71 21.49 14.05 -1.37
C SER A 71 20.16 14.77 -1.63
N GLY A 72 19.31 14.85 -0.61
CA GLY A 72 18.01 15.54 -0.70
C GLY A 72 16.80 14.64 -0.99
N VAL A 73 16.95 13.31 -1.05
CA VAL A 73 15.81 12.37 -1.10
C VAL A 73 15.59 11.73 0.26
N THR A 74 14.36 11.76 0.75
CA THR A 74 13.96 11.17 2.05
C THR A 74 12.86 10.13 1.87
N VAL A 75 12.87 9.10 2.72
CA VAL A 75 11.80 8.09 2.77
C VAL A 75 10.67 8.62 3.64
N SER A 76 9.44 8.55 3.15
CA SER A 76 8.23 9.02 3.83
C SER A 76 7.01 8.13 3.50
N SER A 77 5.82 8.63 3.82
CA SER A 77 4.53 8.01 3.54
C SER A 77 3.64 8.95 2.73
N LEU A 78 2.66 8.38 2.04
CA LEU A 78 1.62 9.16 1.37
C LEU A 78 0.51 9.45 2.38
N SER A 79 -0.06 10.66 2.35
CA SER A 79 -1.29 11.00 3.06
C SER A 79 -2.51 10.99 2.12
N PRO A 80 -3.75 11.05 2.65
CA PRO A 80 -4.97 11.20 1.85
C PRO A 80 -4.96 12.43 0.93
N LEU A 81 -4.13 13.45 1.21
CA LEU A 81 -3.97 14.63 0.35
C LEU A 81 -3.36 14.28 -1.02
N HIS A 82 -2.66 13.15 -1.15
CA HIS A 82 -2.06 12.73 -2.41
C HIS A 82 -3.01 11.92 -3.30
N VAL A 83 -4.23 11.59 -2.87
CA VAL A 83 -5.15 10.76 -3.66
C VAL A 83 -5.37 11.35 -5.06
N GLU A 84 -5.49 12.67 -5.19
CA GLU A 84 -5.65 13.31 -6.51
C GLU A 84 -4.41 13.16 -7.40
N LEU A 85 -3.21 13.22 -6.82
CA LEU A 85 -1.97 12.96 -7.53
C LEU A 85 -1.94 11.52 -8.06
N LEU A 86 -2.28 10.54 -7.21
CA LEU A 86 -2.33 9.13 -7.61
C LEU A 86 -3.38 8.91 -8.71
N ASN A 87 -4.58 9.49 -8.53
CA ASN A 87 -5.69 9.34 -9.45
C ASN A 87 -5.37 9.95 -10.83
N LYS A 88 -4.63 11.05 -10.88
CA LYS A 88 -4.20 11.71 -12.11
C LYS A 88 -3.04 10.97 -12.81
N THR A 89 -2.12 10.40 -12.05
CA THR A 89 -0.91 9.76 -12.58
C THR A 89 -1.15 8.33 -13.06
N TRP A 90 -2.18 7.66 -12.54
CA TRP A 90 -2.56 6.32 -12.94
C TRP A 90 -3.28 6.34 -14.30
N PRO A 91 -2.81 5.61 -15.34
CA PRO A 91 -3.44 5.61 -16.66
C PRO A 91 -4.92 5.18 -16.68
N TYR A 92 -5.34 4.38 -15.71
CA TYR A 92 -6.73 3.92 -15.54
C TYR A 92 -7.51 4.73 -14.49
N GLY A 93 -6.88 5.78 -13.96
CA GLY A 93 -7.47 6.68 -12.99
C GLY A 93 -8.35 7.75 -13.60
N GLY A 94 -8.43 8.90 -12.93
CA GLY A 94 -9.14 10.09 -13.40
C GLY A 94 -10.65 10.09 -13.17
N ASN A 95 -11.20 9.13 -12.41
CA ASN A 95 -12.63 9.07 -12.12
C ASN A 95 -12.91 8.91 -10.61
N ALA A 96 -14.16 9.05 -10.21
CA ALA A 96 -14.58 8.98 -8.80
C ALA A 96 -14.37 7.58 -8.18
N ARG A 97 -14.51 6.52 -8.99
CA ARG A 97 -14.30 5.13 -8.53
C ARG A 97 -12.82 4.87 -8.26
N SER A 98 -11.93 5.26 -9.17
CA SER A 98 -10.49 5.14 -8.96
C SER A 98 -10.01 6.00 -7.80
N ARG A 99 -10.55 7.21 -7.62
CA ARG A 99 -10.27 8.06 -6.45
C ARG A 99 -10.62 7.36 -5.14
N THR A 100 -11.83 6.79 -5.04
CA THR A 100 -12.30 6.09 -3.84
C THR A 100 -11.43 4.87 -3.55
N TYR A 101 -11.13 4.08 -4.58
CA TYR A 101 -10.25 2.92 -4.46
C TYR A 101 -8.83 3.29 -3.97
N LEU A 102 -8.23 4.36 -4.52
CA LEU A 102 -6.91 4.81 -4.09
C LEU A 102 -6.91 5.37 -2.66
N ALA A 103 -8.00 6.04 -2.25
CA ALA A 103 -8.17 6.48 -0.87
C ALA A 103 -8.24 5.28 0.10
N ASP A 104 -9.05 4.26 -0.24
CA ASP A 104 -9.13 3.01 0.52
C ASP A 104 -7.76 2.33 0.63
N LEU A 105 -6.97 2.34 -0.44
CA LEU A 105 -5.60 1.79 -0.40
C LEU A 105 -4.68 2.54 0.57
N LEU A 106 -4.69 3.88 0.52
CA LEU A 106 -3.84 4.69 1.39
C LEU A 106 -4.24 4.58 2.87
N GLU A 107 -5.53 4.40 3.15
CA GLU A 107 -6.04 4.26 4.50
C GLU A 107 -5.71 2.90 5.12
N ARG A 108 -5.81 1.82 4.32
CA ARG A 108 -5.84 0.45 4.85
C ARG A 108 -4.57 -0.34 4.61
N PHE A 109 -3.78 0.02 3.60
CA PHE A 109 -2.65 -0.79 3.16
C PHE A 109 -1.29 -0.08 3.25
N PRO A 110 -0.22 -0.86 3.46
CA PRO A 110 1.14 -0.35 3.40
C PRO A 110 1.42 0.42 2.12
N HIS A 111 2.08 1.56 2.27
CA HIS A 111 2.54 2.37 1.16
C HIS A 111 3.82 3.10 1.56
N LEU A 112 4.63 3.45 0.56
CA LEU A 112 5.90 4.14 0.73
C LEU A 112 6.02 5.27 -0.28
N CYS A 113 6.58 6.39 0.17
CA CYS A 113 6.91 7.53 -0.66
C CYS A 113 8.40 7.86 -0.53
N LEU A 114 9.00 8.32 -1.63
CA LEU A 114 10.27 9.03 -1.64
C LEU A 114 9.95 10.47 -2.03
N GLN A 115 10.42 11.42 -1.22
CA GLN A 115 10.15 12.84 -1.41
C GLN A 115 11.44 13.66 -1.41
N ASP A 116 11.41 14.83 -2.02
CA ASP A 116 12.52 15.78 -1.96
C ASP A 116 12.56 16.54 -0.61
N ALA A 117 13.55 17.42 -0.47
CA ALA A 117 13.72 18.28 0.70
C ALA A 117 12.53 19.24 0.96
N SER A 118 11.70 19.50 -0.05
CA SER A 118 10.48 20.31 0.08
C SER A 118 9.23 19.49 0.43
N GLY A 119 9.38 18.16 0.57
CA GLY A 119 8.29 17.24 0.84
C GLY A 119 7.47 16.85 -0.39
N GLN A 120 7.93 17.17 -1.60
CA GLN A 120 7.21 16.79 -2.82
C GLN A 120 7.46 15.32 -3.18
N PRO A 121 6.41 14.52 -3.46
CA PRO A 121 6.55 13.14 -3.89
C PRO A 121 7.33 13.01 -5.21
N LEU A 122 8.41 12.24 -5.19
CA LEU A 122 9.25 11.93 -6.35
C LEU A 122 8.96 10.53 -6.91
N CYS A 123 8.70 9.58 -6.02
CA CYS A 123 8.46 8.17 -6.34
C CYS A 123 7.66 7.51 -5.22
N TRP A 124 6.76 6.59 -5.54
CA TRP A 124 6.00 5.86 -4.53
C TRP A 124 5.64 4.45 -4.98
N ALA A 125 5.29 3.61 -4.02
CA ALA A 125 4.75 2.28 -4.22
C ALA A 125 3.68 2.00 -3.16
N LEU A 126 2.56 1.43 -3.60
CA LEU A 126 1.47 1.01 -2.72
C LEU A 126 1.45 -0.52 -2.66
N THR A 127 0.68 -1.05 -1.73
CA THR A 127 0.28 -2.45 -1.73
C THR A 127 -1.24 -2.57 -1.75
N ASP A 128 -1.75 -3.66 -2.27
CA ASP A 128 -3.18 -3.98 -2.28
C ASP A 128 -3.55 -5.03 -1.22
N GLN A 129 -4.81 -5.44 -1.23
CA GLN A 129 -5.31 -6.45 -0.29
C GLN A 129 -4.61 -7.81 -0.37
N PHE A 130 -3.94 -8.12 -1.47
CA PHE A 130 -3.22 -9.37 -1.67
C PHE A 130 -1.78 -9.30 -1.15
N GLY A 131 -1.37 -8.14 -0.62
CA GLY A 131 0.02 -7.82 -0.30
C GLY A 131 0.87 -7.62 -1.54
N ALA A 132 0.27 -7.44 -2.72
CA ALA A 132 0.99 -7.25 -3.95
C ALA A 132 1.38 -5.77 -4.11
N GLY A 133 2.60 -5.51 -4.60
CA GLY A 133 3.02 -4.18 -4.98
C GLY A 133 2.17 -3.66 -6.14
N THR A 134 1.58 -2.47 -5.98
CA THR A 134 0.69 -1.86 -6.96
C THR A 134 0.89 -0.35 -7.02
N HIS A 135 0.37 0.30 -8.06
CA HIS A 135 0.39 1.76 -8.27
C HIS A 135 1.77 2.41 -8.08
N GLY A 136 2.83 1.67 -8.42
CA GLY A 136 4.19 2.18 -8.39
C GLY A 136 4.38 3.26 -9.46
N TYR A 137 4.87 4.43 -9.06
CA TYR A 137 5.13 5.51 -10.00
C TYR A 137 6.41 6.27 -9.65
N THR A 138 7.11 6.73 -10.68
CA THR A 138 8.22 7.68 -10.56
C THR A 138 7.95 8.86 -11.48
N VAL A 139 8.00 10.06 -10.90
CA VAL A 139 7.84 11.33 -11.63
C VAL A 139 8.76 11.34 -12.85
N PRO A 140 8.30 11.74 -14.05
CA PRO A 140 9.07 11.62 -15.28
C PRO A 140 10.48 12.21 -15.23
N SER A 141 10.63 13.40 -14.64
CA SER A 141 11.93 14.08 -14.46
C SER A 141 12.89 13.35 -13.50
N GLN A 142 12.39 12.39 -12.73
CA GLN A 142 13.12 11.64 -11.72
C GLN A 142 13.42 10.19 -12.14
N ARG A 143 13.00 9.79 -13.34
CA ARG A 143 13.20 8.43 -13.86
C ARG A 143 14.68 8.17 -14.15
N ARG A 144 15.04 6.88 -14.26
CA ARG A 144 16.41 6.39 -14.53
C ARG A 144 17.43 6.76 -13.44
N ARG A 145 16.97 7.14 -12.24
CA ARG A 145 17.79 7.45 -11.06
C ARG A 145 17.78 6.34 -9.99
N GLY A 146 17.18 5.18 -10.28
CA GLY A 146 17.07 4.07 -9.32
C GLY A 146 16.02 4.24 -8.21
N LEU A 147 15.23 5.33 -8.22
CA LEU A 147 14.26 5.62 -7.15
C LEU A 147 13.21 4.53 -6.96
N MET A 148 12.67 3.94 -8.03
CA MET A 148 11.70 2.84 -7.90
C MET A 148 12.33 1.61 -7.26
N GLN A 149 13.56 1.27 -7.65
CA GLN A 149 14.29 0.15 -7.04
C GLN A 149 14.52 0.39 -5.54
N ALA A 150 14.90 1.61 -5.16
CA ALA A 150 15.03 2.00 -3.76
C ALA A 150 13.68 1.88 -3.01
N ALA A 151 12.61 2.44 -3.58
CA ALA A 151 11.27 2.40 -2.98
C ALA A 151 10.79 0.97 -2.74
N LEU A 152 10.92 0.08 -3.73
CA LEU A 152 10.56 -1.33 -3.61
C LEU A 152 11.45 -2.06 -2.59
N THR A 153 12.74 -1.76 -2.55
CA THR A 153 13.67 -2.33 -1.55
C THR A 153 13.26 -1.94 -0.13
N PHE A 154 12.91 -0.67 0.09
CA PHE A 154 12.44 -0.21 1.39
C PHE A 154 11.08 -0.80 1.76
N ALA A 155 10.15 -0.89 0.80
CA ALA A 155 8.85 -1.52 1.02
C ALA A 155 9.00 -3.00 1.40
N ALA A 156 9.85 -3.74 0.68
CA ALA A 156 10.15 -5.14 0.95
C ALA A 156 10.76 -5.32 2.35
N ARG A 157 11.75 -4.52 2.73
CA ARG A 157 12.34 -4.57 4.08
C ARG A 157 11.31 -4.25 5.17
N ARG A 158 10.44 -3.25 4.95
CA ARG A 158 9.37 -2.90 5.91
C ARG A 158 8.36 -4.04 6.06
N ALA A 159 8.07 -4.76 4.97
CA ALA A 159 7.20 -5.94 4.98
C ALA A 159 7.86 -7.12 5.72
N GLN A 160 9.13 -7.44 5.41
CA GLN A 160 9.90 -8.51 6.05
C GLN A 160 10.00 -8.30 7.57
N ASN A 161 10.30 -7.08 8.01
CA ASN A 161 10.39 -6.74 9.44
C ASN A 161 9.06 -6.91 10.19
N ARG A 162 7.94 -7.03 9.48
CA ARG A 162 6.61 -7.31 10.05
C ARG A 162 6.14 -8.75 9.83
N GLY A 163 7.04 -9.61 9.35
CA GLY A 163 6.75 -11.02 9.09
C GLY A 163 5.88 -11.26 7.86
N PHE A 164 5.88 -10.34 6.89
CA PHE A 164 5.30 -10.58 5.58
C PHE A 164 6.38 -11.14 4.65
N PRO A 165 6.21 -12.34 4.05
CA PRO A 165 7.06 -12.77 2.95
C PRO A 165 7.02 -11.76 1.80
N THR A 166 8.19 -11.53 1.22
CA THR A 166 8.37 -10.72 0.02
C THR A 166 8.88 -11.60 -1.09
N TYR A 167 8.23 -11.52 -2.24
CA TYR A 167 8.62 -12.21 -3.47
C TYR A 167 8.99 -11.13 -4.48
N GLY A 168 10.07 -11.34 -5.24
CA GLY A 168 10.61 -10.38 -6.21
C GLY A 168 10.78 -11.02 -7.59
#